data_AF-A0A5K0ZUL8-F1
#
_entry.id   AF-A0A5K0ZUL8-F1
#
_cell.length_a   1.000
_cell.length_b   1.000
_cell.length_c   1.000
_cell.angle_alpha   90.00
_cell.angle_beta   90.00
_cell.angle_gamma   90.00
#
_symmetry.space_group_name_H-M   'P 1'
#
loop_
_entity.id
_entity.type
_entity.pdbx_description
1 polymer ?
#
loop_
_entity_poly.entity_id
_entity_poly.type
_entity_poly.pdbx_seq_one_letter_code
_entity_poly.pdbx_strand_id
1 'polypeptide(L)'
;DEAELKRAIIKRVLNKVNKKPLEVAKHPVGIETRIGYVRKMLENVDTNGVLVLGIHGMGGLGKTTIAKAVYNDLMEGFNGASCFLSNIREKSAQPSGLVALQEQLISDVLM
;
A
#
# COMPACT_ATOMS: atom_id res chain seq x y z
N ASP A 1 -24.36 22.06 -2.09
CA ASP A 1 -25.50 21.86 -1.16
C ASP A 1 -24.99 21.39 0.21
N GLU A 2 -25.67 21.70 1.33
CA GLU A 2 -25.23 21.33 2.69
C GLU A 2 -25.09 19.80 2.84
N ALA A 3 -25.97 19.04 2.19
CA ALA A 3 -25.95 17.58 2.21
C ALA A 3 -24.72 16.98 1.49
N GLU A 4 -24.20 17.64 0.45
CA GLU A 4 -22.98 17.21 -0.24
C GLU A 4 -21.75 17.46 0.62
N LEU A 5 -21.67 18.61 1.28
CA LEU A 5 -20.57 18.95 2.17
C LEU A 5 -20.49 17.95 3.34
N LYS A 6 -21.63 17.61 3.95
CA LYS A 6 -21.70 16.58 5.00
C LYS A 6 -21.18 15.23 4.52
N ARG A 7 -21.60 14.78 3.33
CA ARG A 7 -21.14 13.51 2.74
C ARG A 7 -19.64 13.51 2.44
N ALA A 8 -19.12 14.61 1.90
CA ALA A 8 -17.69 14.75 1.62
C ALA A 8 -16.84 14.69 2.90
N ILE A 9 -17.29 15.34 3.98
CA ILE A 9 -16.62 15.31 5.28
C ILE A 9 -16.65 13.89 5.86
N ILE A 10 -17.81 13.22 5.87
CA ILE A 10 -17.94 11.85 6.37
C ILE A 10 -16.99 10.91 5.61
N LYS A 11 -16.97 10.97 4.27
CA LYS A 11 -16.07 10.17 3.44
C LYS A 11 -14.60 10.43 3.78
N ARG A 12 -14.20 11.70 3.92
CA ARG A 12 -12.82 12.07 4.27
C ARG A 12 -12.42 11.58 5.66
N VAL A 13 -13.33 11.64 6.64
CA VAL A 13 -13.09 11.15 8.00
C VAL A 13 -12.98 9.63 8.01
N LEU A 14 -13.91 8.92 7.37
CA LEU A 14 -13.85 7.45 7.25
C LEU A 14 -12.56 6.99 6.58
N ASN A 15 -12.15 7.64 5.50
CA ASN A 15 -10.88 7.34 4.82
C ASN A 15 -9.65 7.59 5.70
N LYS A 16 -9.74 8.44 6.73
CA LYS A 16 -8.65 8.65 7.71
C LYS A 16 -8.71 7.67 8.88
N VAL A 17 -9.90 7.33 9.36
CA VAL A 17 -10.11 6.49 10.54
C VAL A 17 -9.95 5.00 10.22
N ASN A 18 -10.39 4.55 9.06
CA ASN A 18 -10.26 3.15 8.64
C ASN A 18 -8.84 2.77 8.21
N LYS A 19 -7.89 3.72 8.25
CA LYS A 19 -6.49 3.45 7.93
C LYS A 19 -5.91 2.50 8.97
N LYS A 20 -5.42 1.36 8.50
CA LYS A 20 -4.57 0.44 9.29
C LYS A 20 -3.16 0.49 8.70
N PRO A 21 -2.35 1.50 9.06
CA PRO A 21 -0.98 1.57 8.56
C PRO A 21 -0.21 0.31 8.99
N LEU A 22 0.62 -0.18 8.08
CA LEU A 22 1.47 -1.33 8.33
C LEU A 22 2.56 -0.95 9.33
N GLU A 23 2.88 -1.86 10.25
CA GLU A 23 4.03 -1.67 11.15
C GLU A 23 5.34 -1.75 10.36
N VAL A 24 6.06 -0.63 10.33
CA VAL A 24 7.32 -0.46 9.59
C VAL A 24 8.51 -0.84 10.48
N ALA A 25 8.82 0.01 11.46
CA ALA A 25 9.86 -0.18 12.47
C ALA A 25 9.64 0.81 13.61
N LYS A 26 10.15 0.52 14.81
CA LYS A 26 10.01 1.40 15.98
C LYS A 26 10.79 2.72 15.83
N HIS A 27 12.00 2.65 15.28
CA HIS A 27 12.91 3.79 15.10
C HIS A 27 13.63 3.72 13.75
N PRO A 28 12.92 3.89 12.62
CA PRO A 28 13.54 3.81 11.31
C PRO A 28 14.42 5.04 11.04
N VAL A 29 15.67 4.81 10.62
CA VAL A 29 16.60 5.87 10.20
C VAL A 29 16.71 5.88 8.68
N GLY A 30 16.63 7.06 8.07
CA GLY A 30 16.81 7.25 6.63
C GLY A 30 15.68 6.68 5.76
N ILE A 31 14.54 6.30 6.35
CA ILE A 31 13.41 5.73 5.61
C ILE A 31 12.73 6.75 4.71
N GLU A 32 12.59 7.99 5.19
CA GLU A 32 11.96 9.08 4.43
C GLU A 32 12.71 9.38 3.14
N THR A 33 14.05 9.33 3.18
CA THR A 33 14.89 9.49 1.99
C THR A 33 14.62 8.38 0.96
N ARG A 34 14.42 7.14 1.42
CA ARG A 34 14.14 5.99 0.55
C ARG A 34 12.72 6.05 -0.04
N ILE A 35 11.73 6.48 0.75
CA ILE A 35 10.36 6.74 0.27
C ILE A 35 10.40 7.82 -0.82
N GLY A 36 11.12 8.91 -0.58
CA GLY A 36 11.27 9.99 -1.56
C GLY A 36 11.90 9.53 -2.88
N TYR A 37 12.88 8.63 -2.82
CA TYR A 37 13.45 8.03 -4.04
C TYR A 37 12.42 7.20 -4.81
N VAL A 38 11.66 6.34 -4.13
CA VAL A 38 10.60 5.54 -4.76
C VAL A 38 9.52 6.43 -5.36
N ARG A 39 9.05 7.45 -4.63
CA ARG A 39 8.02 8.40 -5.12
C ARG A 39 8.46 9.08 -6.41
N LYS A 40 9.71 9.56 -6.45
CA LYS A 40 10.29 10.15 -7.66
C LYS A 40 10.33 9.16 -8.83
N MET A 41 10.56 7.87 -8.59
CA MET A 41 10.48 6.87 -9.66
C MET A 41 9.05 6.72 -10.21
N LEU A 42 8.03 6.79 -9.34
CA LEU A 42 6.63 6.67 -9.73
C LEU A 42 6.13 7.91 -10.52
N GLU A 43 6.60 9.11 -10.17
CA GLU A 43 6.23 10.37 -10.83
C GLU A 43 6.74 10.48 -12.28
N ASN A 44 7.81 9.75 -12.63
CA ASN A 44 8.45 9.83 -13.94
C ASN A 44 7.87 8.86 -14.98
N VAL A 45 6.75 8.19 -14.67
CA VAL A 45 6.13 7.19 -15.55
C VAL A 45 4.82 7.74 -16.12
N ASP A 46 4.66 7.64 -17.44
CA ASP A 46 3.44 8.04 -18.12
C ASP A 46 2.25 7.20 -17.62
N THR A 47 1.23 7.87 -17.08
CA THR A 47 0.28 7.32 -16.10
C THR A 47 -0.84 6.47 -16.69
N ASN A 48 -0.83 6.23 -18.00
CA ASN A 48 -1.87 5.44 -18.67
C ASN A 48 -1.66 3.91 -18.58
N GLY A 49 -0.66 3.43 -17.84
CA GLY A 49 -0.29 2.01 -17.77
C GLY A 49 -0.13 1.44 -16.35
N VAL A 50 0.24 0.16 -16.29
CA VAL A 50 0.59 -0.54 -15.05
C VAL A 50 2.09 -0.35 -14.77
N LEU A 51 2.43 0.12 -13.58
CA LEU A 51 3.81 0.26 -13.13
C LEU A 51 4.18 -0.85 -12.13
N VAL A 52 5.28 -1.54 -12.41
CA VAL A 52 5.83 -2.57 -11.53
C VAL A 52 7.20 -2.10 -11.02
N LEU A 53 7.34 -1.98 -9.69
CA LEU A 53 8.60 -1.60 -9.04
C LEU A 53 9.10 -2.76 -8.17
N GLY A 54 10.32 -3.23 -8.46
CA GLY A 54 10.98 -4.28 -7.69
C GLY A 54 11.99 -3.72 -6.69
N ILE A 55 11.91 -4.15 -5.42
CA ILE A 55 12.94 -3.86 -4.40
C ILE A 55 13.73 -5.15 -4.15
N HIS A 56 15.00 -5.20 -4.59
CA HIS A 56 15.87 -6.38 -4.47
C HIS A 56 17.15 -6.09 -3.67
N GLY A 57 17.90 -7.15 -3.34
CA GLY A 57 19.15 -7.07 -2.57
C GLY A 57 19.27 -8.15 -1.51
N MET A 58 20.37 -8.16 -0.75
CA MET A 58 20.63 -9.16 0.30
C MET A 58 19.56 -9.18 1.40
N GLY A 59 19.44 -10.32 2.09
CA GLY A 59 18.59 -10.47 3.27
C GLY A 59 18.94 -9.48 4.37
N GLY A 60 17.96 -9.11 5.21
CA GLY A 60 18.18 -8.23 6.37
C GLY A 60 18.28 -6.73 6.07
N LEU A 61 18.37 -6.30 4.81
CA LEU A 61 18.52 -4.87 4.44
C LEU A 61 17.23 -4.02 4.55
N GLY A 62 16.14 -4.57 5.12
CA GLY A 62 14.89 -3.80 5.30
C GLY A 62 14.08 -3.58 4.03
N LYS A 63 14.22 -4.42 3.00
CA LYS A 63 13.44 -4.30 1.74
C LYS A 63 11.92 -4.31 1.99
N THR A 64 11.45 -5.27 2.77
CA THR A 64 10.04 -5.36 3.19
C THR A 64 9.63 -4.15 4.03
N THR A 65 10.54 -3.63 4.87
CA THR A 65 10.32 -2.43 5.67
C THR A 65 10.08 -1.20 4.78
N ILE A 66 10.88 -1.02 3.73
CA ILE A 66 10.70 0.06 2.75
C ILE A 66 9.38 -0.13 1.99
N ALA A 67 9.06 -1.34 1.54
CA ALA A 67 7.80 -1.62 0.85
C ALA A 67 6.57 -1.26 1.69
N LYS A 68 6.57 -1.61 2.99
CA LYS A 68 5.51 -1.22 3.92
C LYS A 68 5.41 0.29 4.11
N ALA A 69 6.55 0.98 4.22
CA ALA A 69 6.58 2.42 4.42
C ALA A 69 6.08 3.18 3.19
N VAL A 70 6.49 2.75 1.99
CA VAL A 70 5.98 3.27 0.71
C VAL A 70 4.47 3.02 0.58
N TYR A 71 3.99 1.82 0.95
CA TYR A 71 2.56 1.54 0.95
C TYR A 71 1.79 2.51 1.86
N ASN A 72 2.26 2.72 3.09
CA ASN A 72 1.62 3.65 4.03
C ASN A 72 1.60 5.10 3.52
N ASP A 73 2.63 5.50 2.79
CA ASP A 73 2.74 6.84 2.18
C ASP A 73 1.77 7.03 1.01
N LEU A 74 1.63 6.01 0.16
CA LEU A 74 0.86 6.11 -1.08
C LEU A 74 -0.62 5.76 -0.93
N MET A 75 -1.00 4.91 0.04
CA MET A 75 -2.37 4.36 0.16
C MET A 75 -3.47 5.45 0.25
N GLU A 76 -3.14 6.65 0.76
CA GLU A 76 -4.10 7.76 0.83
C GLU A 76 -4.50 8.29 -0.55
N GLY A 77 -3.60 8.23 -1.54
CA GLY A 77 -3.88 8.66 -2.91
C GLY A 77 -4.85 7.74 -3.67
N PHE A 78 -5.07 6.53 -3.19
CA PHE A 78 -5.93 5.53 -3.83
C PHE A 78 -7.36 5.49 -3.28
N ASN A 79 -7.75 6.45 -2.44
CA ASN A 79 -9.11 6.58 -1.89
C ASN A 79 -9.66 5.31 -1.21
N GLY A 80 -8.78 4.47 -0.65
CA GLY A 80 -9.13 3.19 -0.03
C GLY A 80 -8.94 1.98 -0.93
N ALA A 81 -8.80 2.16 -2.25
CA ALA A 81 -8.57 1.08 -3.21
C ALA A 81 -7.10 0.66 -3.25
N SER A 82 -6.60 0.08 -2.15
CA SER A 82 -5.20 -0.32 -2.00
C SER A 82 -5.07 -1.61 -1.20
N CYS A 83 -4.19 -2.51 -1.63
CA CYS A 83 -3.97 -3.80 -0.98
C CYS A 83 -2.48 -4.03 -0.70
N PHE A 84 -2.17 -4.61 0.47
CA PHE A 84 -0.83 -5.11 0.78
C PHE A 84 -0.85 -6.62 1.03
N LEU A 85 -0.39 -7.39 0.04
CA LEU A 85 -0.26 -8.84 0.15
C LEU A 85 1.11 -9.22 0.72
N SER A 86 1.14 -9.65 1.99
CA SER A 86 2.33 -10.16 2.66
C SER A 86 2.45 -11.69 2.57
N ASN A 87 3.68 -12.20 2.67
CA ASN A 87 4.00 -13.64 2.74
C ASN A 87 3.36 -14.45 1.60
N ILE A 88 3.41 -13.91 0.38
CA ILE A 88 2.74 -14.49 -0.80
C ILE A 88 3.24 -15.92 -1.04
N ARG A 89 4.55 -16.15 -0.92
CA ARG A 89 5.14 -17.48 -1.12
C ARG A 89 4.57 -18.50 -0.15
N GLU A 90 4.50 -18.15 1.13
CA GLU A 90 4.01 -19.03 2.19
C GLU A 90 2.50 -19.25 2.09
N LYS A 91 1.73 -18.18 1.81
CA LYS A 91 0.27 -18.24 1.67
C LYS A 91 -0.14 -19.04 0.43
N SER A 92 0.51 -18.81 -0.71
CA SER A 92 0.19 -19.50 -1.97
C SER A 92 0.45 -21.01 -1.91
N ALA A 93 1.34 -21.47 -1.02
CA ALA A 93 1.64 -22.88 -0.82
C ALA A 93 0.59 -23.64 0.01
N GLN A 94 -0.36 -22.93 0.64
CA GLN A 94 -1.46 -23.55 1.39
C GLN A 94 -2.57 -24.04 0.45
N PRO A 95 -3.38 -25.04 0.85
CA PRO A 95 -4.60 -25.41 0.13
C PRO A 95 -5.47 -24.17 -0.13
N SER A 96 -5.88 -23.96 -1.37
CA SER A 96 -6.64 -22.77 -1.82
C SER A 96 -5.96 -21.41 -1.54
N GLY A 97 -4.65 -21.39 -1.26
CA GLY A 97 -3.92 -20.21 -0.86
C GLY A 97 -3.88 -19.09 -1.91
N LEU A 98 -3.80 -19.45 -3.19
CA LEU A 98 -3.90 -18.49 -4.30
C LEU A 98 -5.29 -17.86 -4.41
N VAL A 99 -6.35 -18.65 -4.20
CA VAL A 99 -7.73 -18.15 -4.21
C VAL A 99 -7.93 -17.16 -3.06
N ALA A 100 -7.47 -17.50 -1.85
CA ALA A 100 -7.54 -16.60 -0.70
C ALA A 100 -6.78 -15.28 -0.92
N LEU A 101 -5.61 -15.32 -1.58
CA LEU A 101 -4.85 -14.12 -1.95
C LEU A 101 -5.60 -13.26 -2.97
N GLN A 102 -6.29 -13.87 -3.95
CA GLN A 102 -7.11 -13.16 -4.92
C GLN A 102 -8.35 -12.55 -4.27
N GLU A 103 -9.04 -13.27 -3.41
CA GLU A 103 -10.19 -12.77 -2.64
C GLU A 103 -9.78 -11.57 -1.78
N GLN A 104 -8.62 -11.64 -1.11
CA GLN A 104 -8.08 -10.51 -0.35
C GLN A 104 -7.82 -9.30 -1.25
N LEU A 105 -7.15 -9.50 -2.40
CA LEU A 105 -6.85 -8.41 -3.34
C LEU A 105 -8.14 -7.73 -3.84
N ILE A 106 -9.14 -8.52 -4.21
CA ILE A 106 -10.43 -8.03 -4.70
C ILE A 106 -11.14 -7.25 -3.59
N SER A 107 -11.19 -7.80 -2.38
CA SER A 107 -11.83 -7.14 -1.23
C SER A 107 -11.15 -5.82 -0.87
N ASP A 108 -9.82 -5.78 -0.85
CA ASP A 108 -9.07 -4.59 -0.42
C ASP A 108 -9.05 -3.48 -1.50
N VAL A 109 -9.23 -3.81 -2.78
CA VAL A 109 -9.18 -2.83 -3.88
C VAL A 109 -10.57 -2.36 -4.31
N LEU A 110 -11.60 -3.22 -4.26
CA LEU A 110 -12.92 -2.92 -4.81
C LEU A 110 -13.99 -2.57 -3.75
N MET A 111 -13.76 -2.82 -2.46
CA MET A 111 -14.74 -2.59 -1.40
C MET A 111 -14.44 -1.37 -0.53
#